data_AF-A0AAI9SC23-F1
#
_entry.id   AF-A0AAI9SC23-F1
#
_cell.length_a   1.000
_cell.length_b   1.000
_cell.length_c   1.000
_cell.angle_alpha   90.00
_cell.angle_beta   90.00
_cell.angle_gamma   90.00
#
_symmetry.space_group_name_H-M   'P 1'
#
loop_
_entity.id
_entity.type
_entity.pdbx_description
1 polymer ?
#
loop_
_entity_poly.entity_id
_entity_poly.type
_entity_poly.pdbx_seq_one_letter_code
_entity_poly.pdbx_strand_id
1 'polypeptide(L)' 'MCDRSDSLEAKGGDRNLQLIQIKFLNAFDAFCKDHKLHYWLDFGTLLGAARNSKFIPWDDDIDVSMLRGGGILKLF' A
#
# COMPACT_ATOMS: atom_id res chain seq x y z
N MET A 1 -6.68 -1.79 30.18
CA MET A 1 -6.69 -0.93 28.98
C MET A 1 -6.31 -1.84 27.82
N CYS A 2 -7.25 -2.17 26.93
CA CYS A 2 -6.95 -2.93 25.71
C CYS A 2 -6.04 -2.05 24.85
N ASP A 3 -4.90 -2.56 24.41
CA ASP A 3 -4.07 -1.86 23.44
C ASP A 3 -4.87 -1.69 22.15
N ARG A 4 -5.24 -0.44 21.83
CA ARG A 4 -6.02 -0.13 20.62
C ARG A 4 -5.21 -0.39 19.34
N SER A 5 -3.90 -0.64 19.45
CA SER A 5 -3.04 -0.91 18.29
C SER A 5 -3.42 -2.19 17.54
N ASP A 6 -3.89 -3.23 18.26
CA ASP A 6 -4.34 -4.52 17.71
C ASP A 6 -5.73 -4.42 17.03
N SER A 7 -6.49 -3.37 17.31
CA SER A 7 -7.84 -3.18 16.75
C SER A 7 -7.84 -2.60 15.33
N LEU A 8 -6.68 -2.17 14.83
CA LEU A 8 -6.53 -1.45 13.57
C LEU A 8 -5.89 -2.30 12.47
N GLU A 9 -5.63 -3.57 12.72
CA GLU A 9 -5.08 -4.50 11.72
C GLU A 9 -6.14 -5.50 11.25
N ALA A 10 -6.02 -5.93 10.00
CA ALA A 10 -6.77 -7.07 9.50
C ALA A 10 -6.46 -8.33 10.34
N LYS A 11 -7.37 -9.31 10.30
CA LYS A 11 -7.18 -10.60 10.98
C LYS A 11 -7.30 -11.75 9.99
N GLY A 12 -6.71 -12.89 10.32
CA GLY A 12 -6.85 -14.11 9.51
C GLY A 12 -6.23 -13.98 8.11
N GLY A 13 -6.96 -14.43 7.09
CA GLY A 13 -6.50 -14.47 5.70
C GLY A 13 -6.15 -13.08 5.15
N ASP A 14 -6.98 -12.08 5.45
CA ASP A 14 -6.79 -10.71 4.97
C ASP A 14 -5.48 -10.12 5.48
N ARG A 15 -5.10 -10.43 6.73
CA ARG A 15 -3.79 -10.00 7.26
C ARG A 15 -2.63 -10.61 6.52
N ASN A 16 -2.73 -11.90 6.16
CA ASN A 16 -1.70 -12.57 5.38
C ASN A 16 -1.58 -11.95 3.98
N LEU A 17 -2.71 -11.63 3.35
CA LEU A 17 -2.75 -10.94 2.06
C LEU A 17 -2.05 -9.58 2.13
N GLN A 18 -2.41 -8.73 3.10
CA GLN A 18 -1.77 -7.43 3.31
C GLN A 18 -0.25 -7.55 3.51
N LEU A 19 0.21 -8.55 4.27
CA LEU A 19 1.64 -8.78 4.49
C LEU A 19 2.37 -9.20 3.21
N ILE A 20 1.73 -10.00 2.34
CA ILE A 20 2.28 -10.37 1.03
C ILE A 20 2.33 -9.14 0.12
N GLN A 21 1.28 -8.32 0.12
CA GLN A 21 1.23 -7.09 -0.67
C GLN A 21 2.30 -6.07 -0.25
N ILE A 22 2.57 -5.92 1.05
CA ILE A 22 3.71 -5.09 1.50
C ILE A 22 5.04 -5.61 0.96
N LYS A 23 5.25 -6.93 0.94
CA LYS A 23 6.47 -7.50 0.34
C LYS A 23 6.55 -7.19 -1.15
N PHE A 24 5.43 -7.27 -1.86
CA PHE A 24 5.36 -6.90 -3.27
C PHE A 24 5.63 -5.40 -3.48
N LEU A 25 5.02 -4.52 -2.69
CA LEU A 25 5.25 -3.07 -2.75
C LEU A 25 6.72 -2.72 -2.50
N ASN A 26 7.39 -3.40 -1.56
CA ASN A 26 8.82 -3.21 -1.33
C ASN A 26 9.68 -3.65 -2.53
N ALA A 27 9.32 -4.75 -3.19
CA ALA A 27 10.00 -5.18 -4.41
C ALA A 27 9.75 -4.22 -5.58
N PHE A 28 8.52 -3.72 -5.72
CA PHE A 28 8.14 -2.70 -6.70
C PHE A 28 8.88 -1.39 -6.45
N ASP A 29 8.98 -0.92 -5.20
CA ASP A 29 9.73 0.27 -4.81
C ASP A 29 11.22 0.14 -5.19
N ALA A 30 11.84 -1.00 -4.88
CA ALA A 30 13.22 -1.27 -5.26
C ALA A 30 13.41 -1.22 -6.78
N PHE A 31 12.52 -1.88 -7.53
CA PHE A 31 12.52 -1.82 -9.00
C PHE A 31 12.37 -0.38 -9.51
N CYS A 32 11.42 0.39 -9.00
CA CYS A 32 11.23 1.77 -9.40
C CYS A 32 12.45 2.63 -9.11
N LYS A 33 13.10 2.45 -7.95
CA LYS A 33 14.33 3.17 -7.59
C LYS A 33 15.49 2.84 -8.55
N ASP A 34 15.69 1.56 -8.85
CA ASP A 34 16.75 1.11 -9.76
C ASP A 34 16.56 1.66 -11.17
N HIS A 35 15.31 1.78 -11.61
CA HIS A 35 14.94 2.31 -12.93
C HIS A 35 14.65 3.81 -12.96
N LYS A 36 14.81 4.53 -11.84
CA LYS A 36 14.50 5.97 -11.68
C LYS A 36 13.07 6.33 -12.10
N LEU A 37 12.13 5.44 -11.79
CA LEU A 37 10.71 5.60 -12.03
C LEU A 37 10.06 6.26 -10.82
N HIS A 38 9.28 7.31 -11.06
CA HIS A 38 8.52 7.99 -10.02
C HIS A 38 7.11 7.40 -9.93
N TYR A 39 6.70 7.08 -8.71
CA TYR A 39 5.35 6.65 -8.36
C TYR A 39 4.94 7.26 -7.02
N TRP A 40 3.65 7.19 -6.70
CA TRP A 40 3.12 7.51 -5.38
C TRP A 40 2.05 6.50 -4.97
N LEU A 41 1.83 6.36 -3.67
CA LEU A 41 0.67 5.63 -3.15
C LEU A 41 -0.60 6.43 -3.45
N ASP A 42 -1.69 5.75 -3.77
CA ASP A 42 -2.94 6.41 -4.11
C ASP A 42 -4.12 5.89 -3.25
N PHE A 43 -5.26 6.59 -3.27
CA PHE A 43 -6.53 6.20 -2.63
C PHE A 43 -6.41 5.63 -1.20
N GLY A 44 -6.92 4.41 -0.97
CA GLY A 44 -7.00 3.75 0.33
C GLY A 44 -5.62 3.45 0.90
N THR A 45 -4.69 3.05 0.04
CA THR A 45 -3.29 2.81 0.40
C THR A 45 -2.61 4.08 0.91
N LEU A 46 -2.77 5.21 0.20
CA LEU A 46 -2.23 6.50 0.66
C LEU A 46 -2.89 6.94 1.97
N LEU A 47 -4.21 6.80 2.08
CA LEU A 47 -4.94 7.18 3.29
C LEU A 47 -4.49 6.37 4.50
N GLY A 48 -4.34 5.05 4.37
CA GLY A 48 -3.84 4.18 5.42
C GLY A 48 -2.42 4.56 5.84
N ALA A 49 -1.53 4.78 4.86
CA ALA A 49 -0.17 5.22 5.10
C ALA A 49 -0.12 6.56 5.86
N ALA A 50 -0.92 7.54 5.44
CA ALA A 50 -0.96 8.87 6.07
C ALA A 50 -1.62 8.85 7.46
N ARG A 51 -2.64 8.02 7.67
CA ARG A 51 -3.39 7.95 8.93
C ARG A 51 -2.57 7.35 10.07
N ASN A 52 -1.92 6.21 9.81
CA ASN A 52 -1.22 5.46 10.84
C ASN A 52 -0.10 4.54 10.31
N SER A 53 0.43 4.81 9.10
CA SER A 53 1.48 4.00 8.47
C SER A 53 1.12 2.51 8.36
N LYS A 54 -0.17 2.20 8.18
CA LYS A 54 -0.69 0.83 8.09
C LYS A 54 -1.75 0.75 7.00
N PHE A 55 -2.04 -0.47 6.56
CA PHE A 55 -3.24 -0.74 5.77
C PHE A 55 -4.51 -0.29 6.50
N ILE A 56 -5.55 0.00 5.72
CA ILE A 56 -6.90 0.00 6.24
C ILE A 56 -7.29 -1.45 6.56
N PRO A 57 -7.83 -1.76 7.76
CA PRO A 57 -8.00 -3.16 8.19
C PRO A 57 -8.87 -4.03 7.27
N TRP A 58 -9.70 -3.41 6.44
CA TRP A 58 -10.60 -4.08 5.49
C TRP A 58 -10.20 -3.84 4.02
N ASP A 59 -9.08 -3.17 3.75
CA ASP A 59 -8.52 -3.10 2.39
C ASP A 59 -7.85 -4.43 2.03
N ASP A 60 -8.04 -4.85 0.79
CA ASP A 60 -7.50 -6.06 0.21
C ASP A 60 -6.58 -5.79 -1.00
N ASP A 61 -6.20 -4.55 -1.29
CA ASP A 61 -5.35 -4.15 -2.42
C ASP A 61 -4.32 -3.04 -2.08
N ILE A 62 -3.38 -2.81 -3.02
CA ILE A 62 -2.42 -1.69 -2.97
C ILE A 62 -2.54 -0.89 -4.24
N ASP A 63 -2.98 0.36 -4.10
CA ASP A 63 -3.04 1.32 -5.18
C ASP A 63 -1.74 2.14 -5.27
N VAL A 64 -1.11 2.11 -6.45
CA VAL A 64 -0.03 3.03 -6.81
C VAL A 64 -0.30 3.72 -8.14
N SER A 65 0.17 4.95 -8.27
CA SER A 65 0.00 5.76 -9.47
C SER A 65 1.34 6.27 -9.99
N MET A 66 1.45 6.42 -11.31
CA MET A 66 2.64 6.86 -12.01
C MET A 66 2.29 7.87 -13.10
N LEU A 67 3.24 8.74 -13.46
CA LEU A 67 3.09 9.63 -14.61
C LEU A 67 3.40 8.87 -15.90
N ARG A 68 2.49 8.96 -16.87
CA ARG A 68 2.69 8.56 -18.27
C ARG A 68 2.54 9.80 -19.14
N GLY A 69 3.19 9.85 -20.31
CA GLY A 69 3.33 11.04 -21.17
C GLY A 69 2.07 11.81 -21.65
N GLY A 70 0.90 11.55 -21.08
CA GLY A 70 -0.31 12.36 -21.24
C GLY A 70 -1.33 12.19 -20.10
N GLY A 71 -0.96 11.62 -18.95
CA GLY A 71 -1.87 11.42 -17.82
C GLY A 71 -1.31 10.50 -16.74
N ILE A 72 -2.16 10.19 -15.75
CA ILE A 72 -1.82 9.26 -14.66
C ILE A 72 -2.10 7.83 -15.14
N LEU A 73 -1.13 6.94 -14.97
CA LEU A 73 -1.32 5.50 -15.03
C LEU A 73 -1.51 4.99 -13.60
N LYS A 74 -2.69 4.44 -13.32
CA LYS A 74 -2.99 3.76 -12.06
C LYS A 74 -2.70 2.26 -12.18
N LEU A 75 -2.06 1.69 -11.18
CA LEU A 75 -1.84 0.27 -11.00
C LEU A 75 -2.56 -0.16 -9.71
N PHE A 76 -3.41 -1.17 -9.83
CA PHE A 76 -4.13 -1.84 -8.74
C PHE A 76 -3.42 -3.16 -8.41
#